data_AF-A0A7J5E844-F1
#
_entry.id   AF-A0A7J5E844-F1
#
_cell.length_a   1.000
_cell.length_b   1.000
_cell.length_c   1.000
_cell.angle_alpha   90.00
_cell.angle_beta   90.00
_cell.angle_gamma   90.00
#
_symmetry.space_group_name_H-M   'P 1'
#
loop_
_entity.id
_entity.type
_entity.pdbx_description
1 polymer ?
#
loop_
_entity_poly.entity_id
_entity_poly.type
_entity_poly.pdbx_seq_one_letter_code
_entity_poly.pdbx_strand_id
1 'polypeptide(L)'
;DEGLAQLFTQNLGNKKVVGVVGILQFDVLKYRLLNEYCASVDFLPMPSYKAFWLKYDNKDDINELMTLRSHNIYNDKNGNLVYIAETEFSLRMAKEKNPNVKFLSAIEHNDQKLIMENVA
;
A
#
# COMPACT_ATOMS: atom_id res chain seq x y z
N ASP A 1 5.80 11.78 -9.47
CA ASP A 1 5.02 10.53 -9.59
C ASP A 1 3.61 10.93 -9.98
N GLU A 2 2.98 10.30 -10.98
CA GLU A 2 1.77 10.85 -11.63
C GLU A 2 0.46 10.59 -10.87
N GLY A 3 0.50 9.97 -9.69
CA GLY A 3 -0.67 9.84 -8.79
C GLY A 3 -1.83 8.98 -9.32
N LEU A 4 -1.64 8.28 -10.45
CA LEU A 4 -2.68 7.47 -11.10
C LEU A 4 -2.99 6.18 -10.36
N ALA A 5 -1.99 5.60 -9.69
CA ALA A 5 -2.12 4.35 -8.96
C ALA A 5 -1.14 4.31 -7.79
N GLN A 6 -1.48 3.53 -6.77
CA GLN A 6 -0.62 3.27 -5.63
C GLN A 6 0.00 1.87 -5.77
N LEU A 7 1.32 1.78 -5.60
CA LEU A 7 2.03 0.50 -5.55
C LEU A 7 2.25 0.10 -4.09
N PHE A 8 1.88 -1.13 -3.77
CA PHE A 8 2.13 -1.77 -2.48
C PHE A 8 2.98 -3.03 -2.67
N THR A 9 4.00 -3.19 -1.84
CA THR A 9 4.95 -4.30 -1.90
C THR A 9 5.00 -5.04 -0.58
N GLN A 10 4.97 -6.37 -0.61
CA GLN A 10 5.04 -7.19 0.61
C GLN A 10 6.49 -7.50 0.97
N ASN A 11 6.89 -7.28 2.23
CA ASN A 11 8.29 -7.43 2.69
C ASN A 11 8.92 -8.82 2.44
N LEU A 12 8.12 -9.88 2.43
CA LEU A 12 8.59 -11.26 2.34
C LEU A 12 8.37 -11.91 0.96
N GLY A 13 7.85 -11.17 -0.02
CA GLY A 13 7.57 -11.74 -1.34
C GLY A 13 7.73 -10.75 -2.48
N ASN A 14 7.95 -11.27 -3.68
CA ASN A 14 7.93 -10.48 -4.92
C ASN A 14 6.50 -10.06 -5.34
N LYS A 15 5.53 -10.11 -4.41
CA LYS A 15 4.15 -9.76 -4.67
C LYS A 15 4.01 -8.24 -4.67
N LYS A 16 3.64 -7.72 -5.84
CA LYS A 16 3.28 -6.32 -6.07
C LYS A 16 1.77 -6.21 -6.18
N VAL A 17 1.17 -5.30 -5.43
CA VAL A 17 -0.26 -5.02 -5.46
C VAL A 17 -0.45 -3.59 -5.91
N VAL A 18 -1.36 -3.37 -6.84
CA VAL A 18 -1.70 -2.04 -7.35
C VAL A 18 -3.08 -1.65 -6.85
N GLY A 19 -3.16 -0.52 -6.15
CA GLY A 19 -4.42 0.09 -5.72
C GLY A 19 -4.78 1.28 -6.60
N VAL A 20 -6.05 1.37 -6.98
CA VAL A 20 -6.61 2.47 -7.77
C VAL A 20 -7.91 2.94 -7.13
N VAL A 21 -8.31 4.19 -7.41
CA VAL A 21 -9.58 4.75 -6.92
C VAL A 21 -10.75 4.31 -7.83
N GLY A 22 -10.50 4.20 -9.13
CA GLY A 22 -11.50 3.76 -10.12
C GLY A 22 -10.98 2.64 -11.01
N ILE A 23 -11.86 1.68 -11.35
CA ILE A 23 -11.49 0.47 -12.09
C ILE A 23 -10.86 0.76 -13.47
N LEU A 24 -11.32 1.82 -14.15
CA LEU A 24 -10.78 2.24 -15.46
C LEU A 24 -9.28 2.59 -15.39
N GLN A 25 -8.77 2.92 -14.21
CA GLN A 25 -7.34 3.23 -14.05
C GLN A 25 -6.45 2.00 -14.29
N PHE A 26 -6.97 0.77 -14.14
CA PHE A 26 -6.23 -0.44 -14.51
C PHE A 26 -6.01 -0.53 -16.02
N ASP A 27 -7.03 -0.22 -16.83
CA ASP A 27 -6.92 -0.23 -18.29
C ASP A 27 -5.95 0.85 -18.78
N VAL A 28 -6.05 2.05 -18.19
CA VAL A 28 -5.12 3.15 -18.46
C VAL A 28 -3.69 2.75 -18.11
N LEU A 29 -3.47 2.14 -16.94
CA LEU A 29 -2.13 1.72 -16.51
C LEU A 29 -1.56 0.64 -17.45
N LYS A 30 -2.36 -0.35 -17.85
CA LYS A 30 -1.94 -1.39 -18.81
C LYS A 30 -1.56 -0.79 -20.17
N TYR A 31 -2.37 0.13 -20.69
CA TYR A 31 -2.10 0.84 -21.94
C TYR A 31 -0.79 1.63 -21.89
N ARG A 32 -0.57 2.40 -20.81
CA ARG A 32 0.64 3.20 -20.63
C ARG A 32 1.90 2.36 -20.48
N LEU A 33 1.86 1.31 -19.66
CA LEU A 33 3.00 0.40 -19.51
C LEU A 33 3.43 -0.22 -20.84
N LEU A 34 2.46 -0.62 -21.67
CA LEU A 34 2.77 -1.18 -22.98
C LEU A 34 3.35 -0.14 -23.94
N ASN A 35 2.76 1.06 -24.01
CA ASN A 35 3.11 2.04 -25.04
C ASN A 35 4.28 2.96 -24.69
N GLU A 36 4.45 3.29 -23.41
CA GLU A 36 5.54 4.16 -22.93
C GLU A 36 6.79 3.35 -22.57
N TYR A 37 6.62 2.10 -22.11
CA TYR A 37 7.70 1.30 -21.54
C TYR A 37 7.89 -0.06 -22.22
N CYS A 38 7.12 -0.38 -23.27
CA CYS A 38 7.13 -1.70 -23.93
C CYS A 38 6.92 -2.87 -22.96
N ALA A 39 6.22 -2.62 -21.84
CA ALA A 39 6.03 -3.57 -20.76
C ALA A 39 4.60 -4.11 -20.76
N SER A 40 4.45 -5.39 -21.09
CA SER A 40 3.15 -6.07 -21.01
C SER A 40 2.89 -6.57 -19.60
N VAL A 41 1.68 -6.33 -19.08
CA VAL A 41 1.27 -6.73 -17.73
C VAL A 41 -0.16 -7.27 -17.71
N ASP A 42 -0.42 -8.16 -16.76
CA ASP A 42 -1.76 -8.61 -16.41
C ASP A 42 -2.02 -8.43 -14.91
N PHE A 43 -3.21 -7.94 -14.59
CA PHE A 43 -3.66 -7.75 -13.21
C PHE A 43 -4.55 -8.91 -12.79
N LEU A 44 -4.23 -9.50 -11.64
CA LEU A 44 -5.07 -10.51 -11.01
C LEU A 44 -5.89 -9.87 -9.89
N PRO A 45 -7.21 -10.10 -9.82
CA PRO A 45 -8.01 -9.61 -8.72
C PRO A 45 -7.55 -10.27 -7.42
N MET A 46 -7.54 -9.48 -6.34
CA MET A 46 -7.21 -9.95 -5.00
C MET A 46 -8.37 -9.63 -4.07
N PRO A 47 -8.74 -10.54 -3.15
CA PRO A 47 -9.68 -10.21 -2.09
C PRO A 47 -9.18 -9.00 -1.31
N SER A 48 -9.94 -7.91 -1.35
CA SER A 48 -9.62 -6.69 -0.61
C SER A 48 -10.89 -5.89 -0.36
N TYR A 49 -11.02 -5.40 0.87
CA TYR A 49 -12.04 -4.45 1.26
C TYR A 49 -11.51 -3.02 1.18
N LYS A 50 -10.45 -2.71 1.94
CA LYS A 50 -9.85 -1.36 1.97
C LYS A 50 -8.42 -1.38 2.54
N ALA A 51 -7.59 -0.47 2.03
CA ALA A 51 -6.23 -0.22 2.52
C ALA A 51 -6.19 0.93 3.53
N PHE A 52 -5.37 0.79 4.57
CA PHE A 52 -5.13 1.80 5.58
C PHE A 52 -3.64 1.92 5.88
N TRP A 53 -3.12 3.14 5.91
CA TRP A 53 -1.79 3.40 6.43
C TRP A 53 -1.79 3.25 7.96
N LEU A 54 -0.74 2.64 8.49
CA LEU A 54 -0.60 2.39 9.91
C LEU A 54 0.31 3.45 10.52
N LYS A 55 -0.18 4.11 11.56
CA LYS A 55 0.61 5.05 12.37
C LYS A 55 0.60 4.58 13.82
N TYR A 56 1.78 4.48 14.41
CA TYR A 56 1.99 4.03 15.77
C TYR A 56 3.23 4.73 16.34
N ASP A 57 3.29 4.85 17.66
CA ASP A 57 4.39 5.55 18.33
C ASP A 57 5.51 4.60 18.76
N ASN A 58 5.17 3.37 19.19
CA ASN A 58 6.14 2.35 19.60
C ASN A 58 6.11 1.12 18.70
N LYS A 59 7.27 0.51 18.44
CA LYS A 59 7.36 -0.72 17.64
C LYS A 59 6.62 -1.91 18.24
N ASP A 60 6.46 -1.93 19.56
CA ASP A 60 5.74 -3.01 20.23
C ASP A 60 4.23 -2.96 19.93
N ASP A 61 3.67 -1.78 19.66
CA ASP A 61 2.25 -1.59 19.34
C ASP A 61 1.85 -2.26 18.01
N ILE A 62 2.80 -2.43 17.08
CA ILE A 62 2.56 -3.04 15.77
C ILE A 62 2.94 -4.53 15.70
N ASN A 63 3.56 -5.07 16.75
CA ASN A 63 4.15 -6.42 16.70
C ASN A 63 3.11 -7.52 16.47
N GLU A 64 1.91 -7.37 17.04
CA GLU A 64 0.80 -8.31 16.81
C GLU A 64 0.38 -8.34 15.34
N LEU A 65 0.24 -7.17 14.72
CA LEU A 65 -0.08 -7.03 13.29
C LEU A 65 1.01 -7.62 12.40
N MET A 66 2.27 -7.33 12.71
CA MET A 66 3.42 -7.83 11.97
C MET A 66 3.59 -9.35 12.08
N THR A 67 3.16 -9.96 13.19
CA THR A 67 3.31 -11.40 13.41
C THR A 67 2.09 -12.19 12.91
N LEU A 68 0.89 -11.81 13.36
CA LEU A 68 -0.34 -12.56 13.09
C LEU A 68 -1.02 -12.17 11.78
N ARG A 69 -0.76 -10.96 11.26
CA ARG A 69 -1.42 -10.42 10.07
C ARG A 69 -0.43 -9.96 8.99
N SER A 70 0.82 -10.43 9.03
CA SER A 70 1.87 -10.13 8.05
C SER A 70 1.43 -10.25 6.59
N HIS A 71 0.59 -11.22 6.28
CA HIS A 71 0.02 -11.49 4.95
C HIS A 71 -0.80 -10.32 4.39
N ASN A 72 -1.33 -9.47 5.28
CA ASN A 72 -2.13 -8.30 4.97
C ASN A 72 -1.36 -6.99 5.18
N ILE A 73 -0.07 -7.07 5.50
CA ILE A 73 0.82 -5.92 5.67
C ILE A 73 1.71 -5.78 4.44
N TYR A 74 1.73 -4.57 3.91
CA TYR A 74 2.49 -4.15 2.75
C TYR A 74 3.22 -2.84 3.08
N ASN A 75 4.16 -2.44 2.23
CA ASN A 75 4.71 -1.09 2.24
C ASN A 75 4.25 -0.35 0.99
N ASP A 76 4.01 0.94 1.13
CA ASP A 76 3.93 1.83 -0.02
C ASP A 76 5.31 2.17 -0.58
N LYS A 77 5.35 2.97 -1.66
CA LYS A 77 6.58 3.45 -2.31
C LYS A 77 7.50 4.25 -1.38
N ASN A 78 6.97 4.84 -0.30
CA ASN A 78 7.72 5.64 0.66
C ASN A 78 8.15 4.81 1.89
N GLY A 79 7.86 3.51 1.91
CA GLY A 79 8.18 2.63 3.03
C GLY A 79 7.20 2.69 4.19
N ASN A 80 6.05 3.37 4.03
CA ASN A 80 5.03 3.39 5.07
C ASN A 80 4.29 2.05 5.11
N LEU A 81 4.00 1.56 6.31
CA LEU A 81 3.23 0.34 6.48
C LEU A 81 1.76 0.57 6.13
N VAL A 82 1.24 -0.34 5.32
CA VAL A 82 -0.13 -0.36 4.84
C VAL A 82 -0.76 -1.71 5.20
N TYR A 83 -1.87 -1.66 5.92
CA TYR A 83 -2.72 -2.80 6.15
C TYR A 83 -3.84 -2.85 5.10
N ILE A 84 -3.88 -3.91 4.32
CA ILE A 84 -4.97 -4.18 3.37
C ILE A 84 -5.92 -5.17 4.03
N ALA A 85 -7.07 -4.69 4.48
CA ALA A 85 -8.10 -5.53 5.06
C ALA A 85 -8.84 -6.29 3.94
N GLU A 86 -9.05 -7.59 4.12
CA GLU A 86 -9.83 -8.41 3.17
C GLU A 86 -11.33 -8.20 3.33
N THR A 87 -11.77 -7.94 4.58
CA THR A 87 -13.19 -7.73 4.95
C THR A 87 -13.33 -6.66 6.02
N GLU A 88 -14.52 -6.08 6.14
CA GLU A 88 -14.84 -5.13 7.23
C GLU A 88 -14.66 -5.75 8.63
N PHE A 89 -15.05 -7.01 8.80
CA PHE A 89 -14.86 -7.74 10.05
C PHE A 89 -13.38 -7.86 10.44
N SER A 90 -12.51 -8.19 9.47
CA SER A 90 -11.06 -8.28 9.69
C SER A 90 -10.46 -6.95 10.14
N LEU A 91 -10.91 -5.84 9.55
CA LEU A 91 -10.52 -4.48 9.92
C LEU A 91 -10.94 -4.16 11.36
N ARG A 92 -12.20 -4.45 11.71
CA ARG A 92 -12.73 -4.20 13.06
C ARG A 92 -11.94 -4.96 14.12
N MET A 93 -11.70 -6.25 13.88
CA MET A 93 -10.90 -7.10 14.78
C MET A 93 -9.44 -6.60 14.91
N ALA A 94 -8.84 -6.14 13.81
CA ALA A 94 -7.49 -5.58 13.84
C ALA A 94 -7.42 -4.31 14.71
N LYS A 95 -8.40 -3.41 14.57
CA LYS A 95 -8.52 -2.19 15.39
C LYS A 95 -8.76 -2.50 16.88
N GLU A 96 -9.65 -3.44 17.17
CA GLU A 96 -9.96 -3.86 18.55
C GLU A 96 -8.73 -4.46 19.26
N LYS A 97 -7.93 -5.26 18.55
CA LYS A 97 -6.71 -5.86 19.12
C LYS A 97 -5.51 -4.90 19.20
N ASN A 98 -5.50 -3.84 18.39
CA ASN A 98 -4.38 -2.90 18.30
C ASN A 98 -4.87 -1.46 18.55
N PRO A 99 -5.34 -1.14 19.76
CA PRO A 99 -5.95 0.16 20.06
C PRO A 99 -4.96 1.34 19.96
N ASN A 100 -3.66 1.08 20.13
CA ASN A 100 -2.60 2.09 20.02
C ASN A 100 -2.18 2.38 18.57
N VAL A 101 -2.67 1.59 17.60
CA VAL A 101 -2.34 1.77 16.18
C VAL A 101 -3.46 2.54 15.50
N LYS A 102 -3.11 3.62 14.83
CA LYS A 102 -4.04 4.43 14.02
C LYS A 102 -4.07 3.90 12.59
N PHE A 103 -5.28 3.58 12.12
CA PHE A 103 -5.55 3.13 10.75
C PHE A 103 -6.06 4.32 9.94
N LEU A 104 -5.19 4.92 9.14
CA LEU A 104 -5.44 6.13 8.36
C LEU A 104 -5.92 5.77 6.95
N SER A 105 -7.03 6.36 6.49
CA SER A 105 -7.54 6.13 5.14
C SER A 105 -6.88 7.00 4.06
N ALA A 106 -6.09 7.98 4.47
CA ALA A 106 -5.34 8.88 3.61
C ALA A 106 -4.11 9.36 4.37
N ILE A 107 -3.03 9.64 3.63
CA ILE A 107 -1.84 10.31 4.15
C ILE A 107 -1.43 11.41 3.18
N GLU A 108 -0.83 12.47 3.70
CA GLU A 108 -0.21 13.51 2.89
C GLU A 108 1.13 13.01 2.37
N HIS A 109 1.27 12.93 1.06
CA HIS A 109 2.55 12.65 0.40
C HIS A 109 3.15 13.99 -0.01
N ASN A 110 4.14 14.47 0.73
CA ASN A 110 4.88 15.66 0.32
C ASN A 110 6.04 15.24 -0.59
N ASP A 111 5.76 15.08 -1.89
CA ASP A 111 6.67 14.54 -2.92
C ASP A 111 7.88 15.47 -3.24
N GLN A 112 8.23 16.45 -2.40
CA GLN A 112 9.23 17.49 -2.69
C GLN A 112 10.70 17.19 -2.31
N LYS A 113 11.08 15.98 -1.87
CA LYS A 113 12.40 15.80 -1.22
C LYS A 113 13.43 14.89 -1.90
N LEU A 114 13.44 14.73 -3.23
CA LEU A 114 14.48 13.90 -3.88
C LEU A 114 15.08 14.44 -5.19
N ILE A 115 15.23 15.76 -5.34
CA ILE A 115 15.98 16.34 -6.49
C ILE A 115 17.28 17.06 -6.05
N MET A 116 17.64 17.10 -4.75
CA MET A 116 18.79 17.91 -4.30
C MET A 116 19.90 17.17 -3.54
N GLU A 117 20.08 15.85 -3.71
CA GLU A 117 21.21 15.14 -3.08
C GLU A 117 22.26 14.57 -4.04
N ASN A 118 22.12 14.72 -5.37
CA ASN A 118 23.10 14.22 -6.35
C ASN A 118 23.78 15.32 -7.20
N VAL A 119 23.90 16.54 -6.68
CA VAL A 119 24.83 17.53 -7.23
C VAL A 119 25.79 17.95 -6.12
N ALA A 120 26.84 17.14 -5.94
CA ALA A 120 28.08 17.51 -5.26
C ALA A 120 29.25 17.12 -6.17
#